data_AF-A0A5M7QIK4-F1
#
_entry.id   AF-A0A5M7QIK4-F1
#
_cell.length_a   1.000
_cell.length_b   1.000
_cell.length_c   1.000
_cell.angle_alpha   90.00
_cell.angle_beta   90.00
_cell.angle_gamma   90.00
#
_symmetry.space_group_name_H-M   'P 1'
#
loop_
_entity.id
_entity.type
_entity.pdbx_description
1 polymer ?
#
loop_
_entity_poly.entity_id
_entity_poly.type
_entity_poly.pdbx_seq_one_letter_code
_entity_poly.pdbx_strand_id
1 'polypeptide(L)' 'MAFGSDSHTAFTLGHFEHCLRIARKVDFPEDRVLNVTPRRQLDFLEQRSGKHIAELADF' A
#
# COMPACT_ATOMS: atom_id res chain seq x y z
N MET A 1 4.47 6.32 1.86
CA MET A 1 5.25 5.45 0.94
C MET A 1 4.34 4.37 0.41
N ALA A 2 4.49 3.98 -0.86
CA ALA A 2 3.77 2.86 -1.45
C ALA A 2 4.77 1.78 -1.88
N PHE A 3 4.40 0.51 -1.69
CA PHE A 3 5.10 -0.64 -2.23
C PHE A 3 4.36 -1.18 -3.44
N GLY A 4 5.13 -1.51 -4.47
CA GLY A 4 4.65 -2.14 -5.69
C GLY A 4 5.66 -3.19 -6.11
N SER A 5 5.16 -4.38 -6.48
CA SER A 5 6.00 -5.50 -6.90
C SER A 5 6.45 -5.36 -8.36
N ASP A 6 5.82 -4.43 -9.10
CA ASP A 6 6.01 -4.24 -10.55
C ASP A 6 5.88 -5.56 -11.32
N SER A 7 4.89 -6.35 -10.90
CA SER A 7 4.66 -7.69 -11.39
C SER A 7 4.13 -7.67 -12.82
N HIS A 8 4.88 -8.27 -13.74
CA HIS A 8 4.45 -8.52 -15.12
C HIS A 8 3.70 -9.86 -15.26
N THR A 9 3.72 -10.68 -14.22
CA THR A 9 2.94 -11.92 -14.09
C THR A 9 2.47 -12.06 -12.64
N ALA A 10 1.39 -12.81 -12.40
CA ALA A 10 0.81 -12.93 -11.06
C ALA A 10 1.71 -13.66 -10.05
N PHE A 11 2.71 -14.42 -10.50
CA PHE A 11 3.60 -15.21 -9.64
C PHE A 11 4.39 -14.39 -8.62
N THR A 12 4.55 -13.08 -8.84
CA THR A 12 5.27 -12.19 -7.91
C THR A 12 4.38 -11.11 -7.27
N LEU A 13 3.06 -11.20 -7.45
CA LEU A 13 2.14 -10.20 -6.92
C LEU A 13 2.21 -10.18 -5.39
N GLY A 14 2.53 -9.02 -4.81
CA GLY A 14 2.63 -8.86 -3.36
C GLY A 14 4.00 -9.23 -2.76
N HIS A 15 4.98 -9.66 -3.57
CA HIS A 15 6.34 -9.91 -3.09
C HIS A 15 7.05 -8.59 -2.76
N PHE A 16 6.99 -8.17 -1.49
CA PHE A 16 7.52 -6.88 -1.00
C PHE A 16 8.75 -7.01 -0.08
N GLU A 17 9.36 -8.19 0.01
CA GLU A 17 10.44 -8.51 0.95
C GLU A 17 11.63 -7.55 0.81
N HIS A 18 11.97 -7.19 -0.42
CA HIS A 18 13.06 -6.23 -0.69
C HIS A 18 12.69 -4.80 -0.28
N CYS A 19 11.45 -4.36 -0.55
CA CYS A 19 10.96 -3.06 -0.11
C CYS A 19 10.98 -2.96 1.42
N LEU A 20 10.45 -3.97 2.12
CA LEU A 20 10.44 -4.05 3.58
C LEU A 20 11.86 -4.02 4.16
N ARG A 21 12.80 -4.76 3.56
CA ARG A 21 14.20 -4.75 3.98
C ARG A 21 14.83 -3.36 3.89
N ILE A 22 14.55 -2.61 2.82
CA ILE A 22 15.08 -1.25 2.64
C ILE A 22 14.43 -0.28 3.63
N ALA A 23 13.11 -0.34 3.80
CA ALA A 23 12.38 0.51 4.73
C ALA A 23 12.88 0.33 6.18
N ARG A 24 13.10 -0.92 6.62
CA ARG A 24 13.64 -1.24 7.95
C ARG A 24 15.07 -0.74 8.15
N LYS A 25 15.91 -0.75 7.11
CA LYS A 25 17.31 -0.27 7.20
C LYS A 25 17.43 1.22 7.52
N VAL A 26 16.39 1.99 7.27
CA VAL A 26 16.34 3.44 7.50
C VAL A 26 15.32 3.81 8.57
N ASP A 27 14.86 2.82 9.36
CA ASP A 27 13.83 2.98 10.38
C ASP A 27 12.59 3.74 9.87
N PHE A 28 12.18 3.44 8.62
CA PHE A 28 11.03 4.11 8.04
C PHE A 28 9.77 3.74 8.81
N PRO A 29 8.96 4.72 9.24
CA PRO A 29 7.85 4.45 10.13
C PRO A 29 6.69 3.78 9.38
N GLU A 30 6.21 2.66 9.92
CA GLU A 30 5.22 1.79 9.26
C GLU A 30 3.85 2.46 9.11
N ASP A 31 3.49 3.38 10.01
CA ASP A 31 2.28 4.19 9.93
C ASP A 31 2.24 5.10 8.68
N ARG A 32 3.39 5.39 8.07
CA ARG A 32 3.53 6.14 6.81
C ARG A 32 3.55 5.25 5.56
N VAL A 33 3.42 3.93 5.69
CA VAL A 33 3.31 2.97 4.58
C VAL A 33 1.84 2.76 4.22
N LEU A 34 1.46 2.93 2.96
CA LEU A 34 0.05 2.84 2.54
C LEU A 34 -0.47 1.41 2.50
N ASN A 35 0.37 0.45 2.09
CA ASN A 35 -0.01 -0.94 1.86
C ASN A 35 -0.34 -1.77 3.12
N VAL A 36 -0.31 -1.16 4.31
CA VAL A 36 -0.53 -1.88 5.58
C VAL A 36 -1.96 -2.41 5.69
N THR A 37 -2.94 -1.64 5.22
CA THR A 37 -4.34 -2.09 5.12
C THR A 37 -4.99 -1.54 3.86
N PRO A 38 -6.01 -2.22 3.31
CA PRO A 38 -6.82 -1.67 2.24
C PRO A 38 -7.42 -0.31 2.60
N ARG A 39 -7.97 -0.17 3.82
CA ARG A 39 -8.56 1.08 4.33
C ARG A 39 -7.63 2.27 4.21
N ARG A 40 -6.36 2.12 4.64
CA ARG A 40 -5.36 3.20 4.57
C ARG A 40 -5.10 3.68 3.14
N GLN A 41 -5.07 2.77 2.17
CA GLN A 41 -4.93 3.13 0.77
C GLN A 41 -6.18 3.86 0.25
N LEU A 42 -7.37 3.40 0.63
CA LEU A 42 -8.64 4.02 0.24
C LEU A 42 -8.79 5.42 0.82
N ASP A 43 -8.52 5.60 2.12
CA ASP A 43 -8.56 6.91 2.79
C ASP A 43 -7.61 7.91 2.12
N PHE A 44 -6.41 7.46 1.73
CA PHE A 44 -5.45 8.30 1.01
C PHE A 44 -5.99 8.74 -0.37
N LEU A 45 -6.63 7.84 -1.11
CA LEU A 45 -7.22 8.14 -2.41
C LEU A 45 -8.44 9.07 -2.29
N GLU A 46 -9.29 8.84 -1.29
CA GLU A 46 -10.44 9.70 -0.99
C GLU A 46 -9.98 11.10 -0.60
N GLN A 47 -8.97 11.23 0.27
CA GLN A 47 -8.39 12.53 0.63
C GLN A 47 -7.89 13.31 -0.60
N ARG A 48 -7.33 12.61 -1.60
CA ARG A 48 -6.78 13.23 -2.82
C ARG A 48 -7.83 13.54 -3.87
N SER A 49 -8.88 12.73 -3.97
CA SER A 49 -9.86 12.78 -5.08
C SER A 49 -11.23 13.30 -4.66
N GLY A 50 -11.54 13.28 -3.36
CA GLY A 50 -12.87 13.55 -2.81
C GLY A 50 -13.91 12.47 -3.11
N LYS A 51 -13.50 11.31 -3.64
CA LYS A 51 -14.41 10.25 -4.07
C LYS A 51 -14.29 9.02 -3.18
N HIS A 52 -15.41 8.66 -2.55
CA HIS A 52 -15.59 7.42 -1.83
C HIS A 52 -16.01 6.28 -2.77
N ILE A 53 -15.48 5.07 -2.57
CA ILE A 53 -15.85 3.87 -3.33
C ILE A 53 -16.70 2.97 -2.43
N ALA A 54 -18.02 3.02 -2.59
CA ALA A 54 -18.97 2.35 -1.70
C ALA A 54 -18.82 0.83 -1.70
N GLU A 55 -18.49 0.25 -2.85
CA GLU A 55 -18.29 -1.18 -3.05
C GLU A 55 -17.11 -1.74 -2.26
N LEU A 56 -16.20 -0.88 -1.80
CA LEU A 56 -15.03 -1.24 -1.00
C LEU A 56 -15.17 -0.81 0.47
N ALA A 57 -16.36 -0.45 0.95
CA ALA A 57 -16.56 0.04 2.32
C ALA A 57 -16.24 -1.00 3.41
N ASP A 58 -16.39 -2.29 3.13
CA ASP A 58 -16.23 -3.38 4.11
C ASP A 58 -14.79 -3.89 4.24
N PHE A 59 -13.85 -3.30 3.50
CA PHE A 59 -12.42 -3.65 3.56
C PHE A 59 -11.67 -3.04 4.75
#